data_AF-A0A0S8ERX8-F1
#
_entry.id   AF-A0A0S8ERX8-F1
#
_cell.length_a   1.000
_cell.length_b   1.000
_cell.length_c   1.000
_cell.angle_alpha   90.00
_cell.angle_beta   90.00
_cell.angle_gamma   90.00
#
_symmetry.space_group_name_H-M   'P 1'
#
loop_
_entity.id
_entity.type
_entity.pdbx_description
1 polymer ?
#
loop_
_entity_poly.entity_id
_entity_poly.type
_entity_poly.pdbx_seq_one_letter_code
_entity_poly.pdbx_strand_id
1 'polypeptide(L)'
;MKYSTNYILFPINRALERAIADSLPLLSDEAVTAATPDTQITVADQFLYTRGNFELHRFSTNILESAQAAFESALAAESDRLVRATHLNNLGNVLAALAQIRRDAGLYGQSIASFEKALELVSQETTPSEWAVTQANLGTALQALGRQEADAKSLNKAVDAYTAALLVYSRKETPEEWLLVMH
;
A
#
# COMPACT_ATOMS: atom_id res chain seq x y z
N MET A 1 -4.41 7.94 -26.04
CA MET A 1 -3.83 7.24 -24.88
C MET A 1 -2.54 6.55 -25.33
N LYS A 2 -1.44 6.74 -24.62
CA LYS A 2 -0.19 6.02 -24.89
C LYS A 2 -0.23 4.75 -24.06
N TYR A 3 -0.12 3.60 -24.71
CA TYR A 3 0.07 2.31 -24.06
C TYR A 3 1.58 2.01 -24.12
N SER A 4 2.24 1.78 -22.99
CA SER A 4 3.68 1.51 -22.93
C SER A 4 3.95 0.13 -22.33
N THR A 5 4.81 -0.64 -22.98
CA THR A 5 5.40 -1.89 -22.48
C THR A 5 6.79 -1.70 -21.86
N ASN A 6 7.38 -0.50 -21.97
CA ASN A 6 8.70 -0.17 -21.43
C ASN A 6 8.58 0.93 -20.37
N TYR A 7 8.94 0.61 -19.13
CA TYR A 7 8.84 1.49 -17.97
C TYR A 7 10.24 2.00 -17.59
N ILE A 8 10.38 3.33 -17.48
CA ILE A 8 11.55 3.95 -16.85
C ILE A 8 11.38 3.75 -15.34
N LEU A 9 12.20 2.87 -14.77
CA LEU A 9 12.13 2.38 -13.40
C LEU A 9 12.29 3.53 -12.37
N PHE A 10 11.19 3.94 -11.76
CA PHE A 10 11.19 4.30 -10.32
C PHE A 10 11.23 2.97 -9.54
N PRO A 11 11.78 2.92 -8.29
CA PRO A 11 11.83 1.65 -7.55
C PRO A 11 10.44 1.01 -7.50
N ILE A 12 10.36 -0.26 -7.87
CA ILE A 12 9.11 -1.01 -7.86
C ILE A 12 8.70 -1.17 -6.40
N ASN A 13 7.78 -0.35 -5.91
CA ASN A 13 7.16 -0.61 -4.63
C ASN A 13 6.19 -1.79 -4.79
N ARG A 14 6.62 -2.96 -4.31
CA ARG A 14 5.84 -4.21 -4.31
C ARG A 14 4.89 -4.34 -3.12
N ALA A 15 4.60 -3.28 -2.38
CA ALA A 15 3.73 -3.32 -1.21
C ALA A 15 2.34 -3.89 -1.54
N LEU A 16 1.73 -3.47 -2.65
CA LEU A 16 0.46 -4.02 -3.10
C LEU A 16 0.58 -5.49 -3.54
N GLU A 17 1.64 -5.85 -4.27
CA GLU A 17 1.88 -7.25 -4.68
C GLU A 17 2.08 -8.17 -3.48
N ARG A 18 2.81 -7.71 -2.45
CA ARG A 18 3.01 -8.42 -1.18
C ARG A 18 1.69 -8.54 -0.42
N ALA A 19 0.92 -7.47 -0.30
CA ALA A 19 -0.39 -7.51 0.33
C ALA A 19 -1.34 -8.50 -0.37
N ILE A 20 -1.34 -8.56 -1.70
CA ILE A 20 -2.12 -9.55 -2.44
C ILE A 20 -1.60 -10.96 -2.15
N ALA A 21 -0.29 -11.18 -2.23
CA ALA A 21 0.31 -12.49 -1.94
C ALA A 21 0.00 -13.00 -0.53
N ASP A 22 0.08 -12.11 0.47
CA ASP A 22 -0.22 -12.41 1.87
C ASP A 22 -1.72 -12.69 2.10
N SER A 23 -2.59 -12.20 1.22
CA SER A 23 -4.03 -12.51 1.29
C SER A 23 -4.36 -13.90 0.73
N LEU A 24 -3.55 -14.47 -0.18
CA LEU A 24 -3.88 -15.72 -0.87
C LEU A 24 -4.14 -16.90 0.08
N PRO A 25 -3.36 -17.13 1.16
CA PRO A 25 -3.63 -18.21 2.11
C PRO A 25 -4.94 -18.04 2.89
N LEU A 26 -5.52 -16.83 2.89
CA LEU A 26 -6.76 -16.49 3.60
C LEU A 26 -8.00 -16.64 2.70
N LEU A 27 -7.80 -16.91 1.40
CA LEU A 27 -8.84 -16.95 0.38
C LEU A 27 -9.24 -18.38 0.01
N SER A 28 -10.43 -18.54 -0.57
CA SER A 28 -10.86 -19.80 -1.18
C SER A 28 -10.11 -20.06 -2.49
N ASP A 29 -10.02 -21.32 -2.92
CA ASP A 29 -9.39 -21.70 -4.21
C ASP A 29 -9.99 -20.94 -5.41
N GLU A 30 -11.29 -20.66 -5.37
CA GLU A 30 -11.99 -19.86 -6.39
C GLU A 30 -11.52 -18.41 -6.37
N ALA A 31 -11.41 -17.80 -5.19
CA ALA A 31 -10.90 -16.43 -5.03
C ALA A 31 -9.41 -16.32 -5.38
N VAL A 32 -8.60 -17.35 -5.08
CA VAL A 32 -7.19 -17.44 -5.50
C VAL A 32 -7.07 -17.57 -7.02
N THR A 33 -7.95 -18.34 -7.66
CA THR A 33 -7.98 -18.45 -9.13
C THR A 33 -8.31 -17.09 -9.75
N ALA A 34 -9.28 -16.36 -9.18
CA ALA A 34 -9.60 -14.98 -9.58
C ALA A 34 -8.50 -13.96 -9.23
N ALA A 35 -7.60 -14.29 -8.29
CA ALA A 35 -6.42 -13.50 -7.91
C ALA A 35 -5.27 -13.59 -8.92
N THR A 36 -5.33 -14.55 -9.84
CA THR A 36 -4.26 -14.76 -10.83
C THR A 36 -4.12 -13.50 -11.68
N PRO A 37 -2.93 -12.86 -11.69
CA PRO A 37 -2.76 -11.63 -12.45
C PRO A 37 -3.00 -11.88 -13.95
N ASP A 38 -3.93 -11.12 -14.54
CA ASP A 38 -4.13 -11.14 -15.99
C ASP A 38 -2.99 -10.35 -16.65
N THR A 39 -1.97 -11.09 -17.05
CA THR A 39 -0.76 -10.56 -17.72
C THR A 39 -1.01 -10.16 -19.17
N GLN A 40 -2.23 -10.31 -19.69
CA GLN A 40 -2.56 -10.07 -21.09
C GLN A 40 -3.35 -8.76 -21.32
N ILE A 41 -3.86 -8.10 -20.26
CA ILE A 41 -4.61 -6.85 -20.42
C ILE A 41 -3.66 -5.67 -20.56
N THR A 42 -3.83 -4.90 -21.64
CA THR A 42 -3.21 -3.59 -21.79
C THR A 42 -4.03 -2.57 -21.01
N VAL A 43 -3.58 -2.19 -19.81
CA VAL A 43 -4.29 -1.18 -18.99
C VAL A 43 -4.05 0.22 -19.58
N ALA A 44 -5.12 1.00 -19.67
CA ALA A 44 -5.03 2.38 -20.12
C ALA A 44 -4.25 3.21 -19.11
N ASP A 45 -3.28 3.98 -19.60
CA ASP A 45 -2.39 4.79 -18.79
C ASP A 45 -3.15 5.97 -18.16
N GLN A 46 -3.87 5.73 -17.06
CA GLN A 46 -4.67 6.73 -16.35
C GLN A 46 -3.79 7.55 -15.40
N PHE A 47 -2.73 8.15 -15.94
CA PHE A 47 -1.81 8.98 -15.17
C PHE A 47 -2.34 10.40 -15.04
N LEU A 48 -2.90 10.73 -13.87
CA LEU A 48 -2.99 12.12 -13.45
C LEU A 48 -2.54 12.40 -12.00
N TYR A 49 -2.44 11.42 -11.09
CA TYR A 49 -2.27 11.76 -9.66
C TYR A 49 -1.17 11.03 -8.87
N THR A 50 -0.75 9.81 -9.20
CA THR A 50 0.37 9.13 -8.50
C THR A 50 0.96 8.00 -9.35
N ARG A 51 2.24 8.14 -9.73
CA ARG A 51 3.09 7.00 -10.15
C ARG A 51 3.62 6.30 -8.89
N GLY A 52 3.52 4.97 -8.77
CA GLY A 52 4.05 4.21 -7.63
C GLY A 52 3.11 3.16 -6.98
N ASN A 53 3.11 3.08 -5.65
CA ASN A 53 2.75 1.93 -4.78
C ASN A 53 1.42 1.21 -5.00
N PHE A 54 0.45 1.84 -5.66
CA PHE A 54 -0.90 1.31 -5.84
C PHE A 54 -1.24 1.04 -7.31
N GLU A 55 -0.23 1.07 -8.18
CA GLU A 55 -0.41 0.81 -9.60
C GLU A 55 -0.83 -0.64 -9.86
N LEU A 56 -2.05 -0.80 -10.37
CA LEU A 56 -2.63 -2.07 -10.75
C LEU A 56 -2.30 -2.37 -12.22
N HIS A 57 -1.07 -2.83 -12.50
CA HIS A 57 -0.71 -3.18 -13.87
C HIS A 57 -1.19 -4.56 -14.31
N ARG A 58 -1.54 -5.44 -13.36
CA ARG A 58 -1.65 -6.89 -13.62
C ARG A 58 -2.76 -7.61 -12.87
N PHE A 59 -3.42 -6.99 -11.90
CA PHE A 59 -4.42 -7.67 -11.06
C PHE A 59 -5.82 -7.17 -11.37
N SER A 60 -6.84 -8.02 -11.23
CA SER A 60 -8.25 -7.61 -11.31
C SER A 60 -8.64 -6.76 -10.09
N THR A 61 -9.55 -5.82 -10.21
CA THR A 61 -10.11 -5.10 -9.05
C THR A 61 -10.78 -6.03 -8.05
N ASN A 62 -11.31 -7.17 -8.52
CA ASN A 62 -12.00 -8.16 -7.70
C ASN A 62 -11.09 -8.82 -6.65
N ILE A 63 -9.77 -8.90 -6.91
CA ILE A 63 -8.84 -9.43 -5.92
C ILE A 63 -8.63 -8.46 -4.75
N LEU A 64 -8.75 -7.15 -4.99
CA LEU A 64 -8.61 -6.18 -3.90
C LEU A 64 -9.80 -6.25 -2.94
N GLU A 65 -11.01 -6.45 -3.45
CA GLU A 65 -12.21 -6.63 -2.62
C GLU A 65 -12.12 -7.93 -1.81
N SER A 66 -11.70 -9.02 -2.45
CA SER A 66 -11.45 -10.30 -1.76
C SER A 66 -10.35 -10.17 -0.69
N ALA A 67 -9.23 -9.53 -1.01
CA ALA A 67 -8.12 -9.31 -0.08
C ALA A 67 -8.53 -8.41 1.09
N GLN A 68 -9.32 -7.37 0.84
CA GLN A 68 -9.90 -6.52 1.89
C GLN A 68 -10.71 -7.36 2.87
N ALA A 69 -11.69 -8.12 2.38
CA ALA A 69 -12.54 -8.96 3.20
C ALA A 69 -11.75 -10.02 3.98
N ALA A 70 -10.72 -10.60 3.34
CA ALA A 70 -9.84 -11.58 3.97
C ALA A 70 -9.05 -11.00 5.14
N PHE A 71 -8.43 -9.82 4.97
CA PHE A 71 -7.70 -9.17 6.05
C PHE A 71 -8.61 -8.70 7.18
N GLU A 72 -9.79 -8.15 6.87
CA GLU A 72 -10.79 -7.77 7.88
C GLU A 72 -11.23 -8.98 8.72
N SER A 73 -11.46 -10.13 8.07
CA SER A 73 -11.78 -11.38 8.75
C SER A 73 -10.62 -11.89 9.60
N ALA A 74 -9.41 -11.92 9.06
CA ALA A 74 -8.22 -12.37 9.79
C ALA A 74 -7.95 -11.51 11.03
N LEU A 75 -8.15 -10.20 10.95
CA LEU A 75 -8.00 -9.27 12.07
C LEU A 75 -9.00 -9.50 13.21
N ALA A 76 -10.14 -10.13 12.96
CA ALA A 76 -11.11 -10.46 14.01
C ALA A 76 -10.65 -11.62 14.89
N ALA A 77 -9.87 -12.56 14.34
CA ALA A 77 -9.39 -13.76 15.03
C ALA A 77 -7.93 -13.67 15.48
N GLU A 78 -7.13 -12.80 14.87
CA GLU A 78 -5.69 -12.74 15.14
C GLU A 78 -5.40 -12.08 16.49
N SER A 79 -4.56 -12.73 17.31
CA SER A 79 -4.16 -12.25 18.63
C SER A 79 -2.68 -11.86 18.69
N ASP A 80 -1.86 -12.36 17.76
CA ASP A 80 -0.44 -12.00 17.70
C ASP A 80 -0.28 -10.54 17.26
N ARG A 81 0.47 -9.77 18.07
CA ARG A 81 0.65 -8.33 17.87
C ARG A 81 1.29 -8.01 16.51
N LEU A 82 2.30 -8.76 16.09
CA LEU A 82 3.04 -8.46 14.86
C LEU A 82 2.27 -8.90 13.63
N VAL A 83 1.63 -10.07 13.68
CA VAL A 83 0.76 -10.53 12.59
C VAL A 83 -0.40 -9.56 12.38
N ARG A 84 -1.02 -9.05 13.46
CA ARG A 84 -2.05 -7.99 13.36
C ARG A 84 -1.51 -6.73 12.69
N ALA A 85 -0.31 -6.28 13.05
CA ALA A 85 0.30 -5.10 12.44
C ALA A 85 0.52 -5.30 10.94
N THR A 86 1.02 -6.47 10.53
CA THR A 86 1.20 -6.83 9.12
C THR A 86 -0.12 -6.86 8.36
N HIS A 87 -1.16 -7.49 8.91
CA HIS A 87 -2.49 -7.51 8.30
C HIS A 87 -3.10 -6.11 8.17
N LEU A 88 -2.95 -5.25 9.18
CA LEU A 88 -3.40 -3.85 9.13
C LEU A 88 -2.65 -3.04 8.07
N ASN A 89 -1.34 -3.22 7.97
CA ASN A 89 -0.52 -2.59 6.93
C ASN A 89 -0.93 -3.06 5.53
N ASN A 90 -1.16 -4.37 5.34
CA ASN A 90 -1.58 -4.93 4.07
C ASN A 90 -3.00 -4.48 3.68
N LEU A 91 -3.93 -4.47 4.64
CA LEU A 91 -5.27 -3.90 4.46
C LEU A 91 -5.20 -2.43 4.04
N GLY A 92 -4.34 -1.63 4.68
CA GLY A 92 -4.08 -0.24 4.31
C GLY A 92 -3.65 -0.08 2.85
N ASN A 93 -2.74 -0.94 2.38
CA ASN A 93 -2.29 -0.94 0.98
C ASN A 93 -3.42 -1.29 -0.01
N VAL A 94 -4.22 -2.31 0.32
CA VAL A 94 -5.37 -2.73 -0.49
C VAL A 94 -6.42 -1.62 -0.57
N LEU A 95 -6.75 -0.98 0.55
CA LEU A 95 -7.72 0.12 0.62
C LEU A 95 -7.26 1.34 -0.16
N ALA A 96 -5.98 1.70 -0.11
CA ALA A 96 -5.44 2.81 -0.90
C ALA A 96 -5.46 2.52 -2.41
N ALA A 97 -5.25 1.26 -2.81
CA ALA A 97 -5.40 0.85 -4.20
C ALA A 97 -6.87 0.95 -4.67
N LEU A 98 -7.82 0.48 -3.86
CA LEU A 98 -9.25 0.65 -4.13
C LEU A 98 -9.65 2.13 -4.19
N ALA A 99 -9.12 2.97 -3.29
CA ALA A 99 -9.33 4.41 -3.26
C ALA A 99 -8.89 5.06 -4.57
N GLN A 100 -7.69 4.72 -5.06
CA GLN A 100 -7.16 5.25 -6.31
C GLN A 100 -8.02 4.86 -7.52
N ILE A 101 -8.40 3.58 -7.60
CA ILE A 101 -9.17 3.04 -8.73
C ILE A 101 -10.57 3.64 -8.78
N ARG A 102 -11.22 3.78 -7.61
CA ARG A 102 -12.58 4.31 -7.50
C ARG A 102 -12.63 5.84 -7.38
N ARG A 103 -11.48 6.50 -7.22
CA ARG A 103 -11.34 7.93 -6.90
C ARG A 103 -12.14 8.32 -5.66
N ASP A 104 -12.02 7.50 -4.62
CA ASP A 104 -12.80 7.62 -3.39
C ASP A 104 -11.91 8.06 -2.23
N ALA A 105 -12.06 9.32 -1.80
CA ALA A 105 -11.31 9.87 -0.67
C ALA A 105 -11.63 9.17 0.66
N GLY A 106 -12.84 8.65 0.82
CA GLY A 106 -13.24 7.91 2.01
C GLY A 106 -12.44 6.62 2.19
N LEU A 107 -12.09 5.94 1.10
CA LEU A 107 -11.22 4.76 1.13
C LEU A 107 -9.77 5.11 1.49
N TYR A 108 -9.26 6.28 1.09
CA TYR A 108 -7.97 6.75 1.59
C TYR A 108 -8.01 7.01 3.11
N GLY A 109 -9.11 7.57 3.63
CA GLY A 109 -9.30 7.72 5.08
C GLY A 109 -9.25 6.38 5.83
N GLN A 110 -9.86 5.32 5.29
CA GLN A 110 -9.81 3.97 5.87
C GLN A 110 -8.42 3.34 5.78
N SER A 111 -7.71 3.56 4.66
CA SER A 111 -6.32 3.14 4.49
C SER A 111 -5.41 3.78 5.55
N ILE A 112 -5.50 5.10 5.72
CA ILE A 112 -4.75 5.87 6.72
C ILE A 112 -5.02 5.34 8.13
N ALA A 113 -6.30 5.15 8.48
CA ALA A 113 -6.67 4.60 9.78
C ALA A 113 -6.12 3.18 10.02
N SER A 114 -5.97 2.38 8.96
CA SER A 114 -5.39 1.03 9.06
C SER A 114 -3.89 1.10 9.35
N PHE A 115 -3.16 1.99 8.68
CA PHE A 115 -1.73 2.22 8.98
C PHE A 115 -1.52 2.81 10.37
N GLU A 116 -2.34 3.76 10.80
CA GLU A 116 -2.26 4.33 12.16
C GLU A 116 -2.45 3.24 13.23
N LYS A 117 -3.42 2.33 13.06
CA LYS A 117 -3.59 1.16 13.93
C LYS A 117 -2.40 0.20 13.89
N ALA A 118 -1.78 -0.01 12.73
CA ALA A 118 -0.56 -0.82 12.64
C ALA A 118 0.58 -0.17 13.45
N LEU A 119 0.73 1.16 13.36
CA LEU A 119 1.74 1.94 14.11
C LEU A 119 1.51 1.96 15.63
N GLU A 120 0.31 1.64 16.13
CA GLU A 120 0.10 1.38 17.56
C GLU A 120 0.72 0.05 18.00
N LEU A 121 0.92 -0.88 17.07
CA LEU A 121 1.43 -2.23 17.31
C LEU A 121 2.91 -2.37 16.95
N VAL A 122 3.52 -1.47 16.20
CA VAL A 122 4.95 -1.49 15.86
C VAL A 122 5.62 -0.19 16.28
N SER A 123 6.89 -0.24 16.67
CA SER A 123 7.65 0.95 17.07
C SER A 123 9.03 0.96 16.44
N GLN A 124 9.65 2.13 16.37
CA GLN A 124 11.01 2.29 15.87
C GLN A 124 12.02 1.48 16.71
N GLU A 125 11.80 1.38 18.02
CA GLU A 125 12.72 0.76 18.95
C GLU A 125 12.64 -0.77 18.94
N THR A 126 11.42 -1.32 18.83
CA THR A 126 11.20 -2.76 18.97
C THR A 126 11.10 -3.49 17.64
N THR A 127 10.59 -2.80 16.61
CA THR A 127 10.26 -3.37 15.29
C THR A 127 10.55 -2.32 14.21
N PRO A 128 11.82 -1.87 14.09
CA PRO A 128 12.19 -0.73 13.25
C PRO A 128 11.79 -0.91 11.79
N SER A 129 11.92 -2.14 11.28
CA SER A 129 11.62 -2.48 9.89
C SER A 129 10.12 -2.32 9.59
N GLU A 130 9.27 -2.98 10.37
CA GLU A 130 7.81 -2.93 10.21
C GLU A 130 7.29 -1.51 10.41
N TRP A 131 7.81 -0.80 11.41
CA TRP A 131 7.46 0.59 11.66
C TRP A 131 7.81 1.49 10.47
N ALA A 132 9.00 1.38 9.90
CA ALA A 132 9.41 2.18 8.75
C ALA A 132 8.61 1.85 7.48
N VAL A 133 8.28 0.58 7.24
CA VAL A 133 7.39 0.16 6.14
C VAL A 133 6.03 0.82 6.30
N THR A 134 5.43 0.74 7.48
CA THR A 134 4.11 1.30 7.73
C THR A 134 4.10 2.83 7.62
N GLN A 135 5.14 3.52 8.09
CA GLN A 135 5.31 4.96 7.91
C GLN A 135 5.41 5.36 6.43
N ALA A 136 6.19 4.63 5.62
CA ALA A 136 6.31 4.91 4.19
C ALA A 136 4.98 4.69 3.43
N ASN A 137 4.24 3.65 3.78
CA ASN A 137 2.92 3.38 3.18
C ASN A 137 1.89 4.44 3.60
N LEU A 138 1.89 4.84 4.88
CA LEU A 138 1.06 5.94 5.39
C LEU A 138 1.35 7.26 4.64
N GLY A 139 2.63 7.61 4.48
CA GLY A 139 3.02 8.79 3.72
C GLY A 139 2.47 8.78 2.29
N THR A 140 2.45 7.62 1.66
CA THR A 140 1.93 7.47 0.29
C THR A 140 0.41 7.63 0.23
N ALA A 141 -0.34 7.04 1.16
CA ALA A 141 -1.79 7.22 1.22
C ALA A 141 -2.18 8.68 1.49
N LEU A 142 -1.49 9.36 2.42
CA LEU A 142 -1.67 10.78 2.72
C LEU A 142 -1.32 11.68 1.53
N GLN A 143 -0.24 11.36 0.81
CA GLN A 143 0.15 12.09 -0.40
C GLN A 143 -0.93 11.97 -1.47
N ALA A 144 -1.44 10.75 -1.71
CA ALA A 144 -2.48 10.50 -2.69
C ALA A 144 -3.78 11.24 -2.35
N LEU A 145 -4.23 11.19 -1.09
CA LEU A 145 -5.39 11.94 -0.61
C LEU A 145 -5.19 13.46 -0.77
N GLY A 146 -4.06 13.98 -0.31
CA GLY A 146 -3.74 15.40 -0.40
C GLY A 146 -3.70 15.91 -1.84
N ARG A 147 -3.22 15.10 -2.79
CA ARG A 147 -3.29 15.43 -4.23
C ARG A 147 -4.72 15.38 -4.78
N GLN A 148 -5.51 14.38 -4.39
CA GLN A 148 -6.88 14.22 -4.86
C GLN A 148 -7.79 15.37 -4.38
N GLU A 149 -7.63 15.81 -3.14
CA GLU A 149 -8.47 16.86 -2.53
C GLU A 149 -7.85 18.26 -2.57
N ALA A 150 -6.62 18.40 -3.08
CA ALA A 150 -5.81 19.61 -2.96
C ALA A 150 -5.62 20.07 -1.49
N ASP A 151 -5.50 19.12 -0.56
CA ASP A 151 -5.35 19.37 0.87
C ASP A 151 -3.87 19.41 1.29
N ALA A 152 -3.38 20.61 1.59
CA ALA A 152 -2.02 20.82 2.08
C ALA A 152 -1.75 20.15 3.44
N LYS A 153 -2.76 19.95 4.28
CA LYS A 153 -2.58 19.32 5.59
C LYS A 153 -2.19 17.86 5.44
N SER A 154 -2.89 17.12 4.58
CA SER A 154 -2.56 15.74 4.25
C SER A 154 -1.17 15.61 3.61
N LEU A 155 -0.79 16.56 2.74
CA LEU A 155 0.55 16.60 2.16
C LEU A 155 1.65 16.83 3.22
N ASN A 156 1.43 17.73 4.18
CA ASN A 156 2.40 17.93 5.27
C ASN A 156 2.56 16.68 6.14
N LYS A 157 1.44 16.02 6.48
CA LYS A 157 1.50 14.75 7.21
C LYS A 157 2.23 13.65 6.42
N ALA A 158 2.11 13.64 5.09
CA ALA A 158 2.85 12.71 4.25
C ALA A 158 4.37 12.92 4.38
N VAL A 159 4.82 14.17 4.38
CA VAL A 159 6.24 14.53 4.61
C VAL A 159 6.70 14.05 5.98
N ASP A 160 5.88 14.23 7.02
CA ASP A 160 6.21 13.76 8.37
C ASP A 160 6.39 12.23 8.41
N ALA A 161 5.47 11.48 7.80
CA ALA A 161 5.53 10.02 7.75
C ALA A 161 6.74 9.50 6.95
N TYR A 162 7.04 10.10 5.79
CA TYR A 162 8.25 9.77 5.03
C TYR A 162 9.53 10.09 5.81
N THR A 163 9.58 11.24 6.47
CA THR A 163 10.71 11.63 7.32
C THR A 163 10.91 10.63 8.46
N ALA A 164 9.81 10.14 9.05
CA ALA A 164 9.85 9.10 10.07
C ALA A 164 10.46 7.80 9.52
N ALA A 165 10.03 7.33 8.35
CA ALA A 165 10.61 6.14 7.71
C ALA A 165 12.11 6.27 7.44
N LEU A 166 12.60 7.47 7.09
CA LEU A 166 14.03 7.77 6.88
C LEU A 166 14.87 7.77 8.16
N LEU A 167 14.27 7.66 9.35
CA LEU A 167 15.03 7.41 10.58
C LEU A 167 15.56 5.97 10.66
N VAL A 168 14.99 5.06 9.87
CA VAL A 168 15.40 3.65 9.75
C VAL A 168 16.01 3.39 8.37
N TYR A 169 15.39 3.93 7.32
CA TYR A 169 15.90 3.73 5.96
C TYR A 169 17.08 4.64 5.65
N SER A 170 18.16 4.03 5.16
CA SER A 170 19.37 4.75 4.82
C SER A 170 19.87 4.34 3.45
N ARG A 171 20.44 5.30 2.72
CA ARG A 171 21.05 5.06 1.41
C ARG A 171 22.15 3.97 1.44
N LYS A 172 22.76 3.72 2.59
CA LYS A 172 23.85 2.75 2.74
C LYS A 172 23.34 1.35 3.08
N GLU A 173 22.38 1.23 3.99
CA GLU A 173 21.97 -0.06 4.56
C GLU A 173 20.69 -0.60 3.91
N THR A 174 19.80 0.27 3.49
CA THR A 174 18.50 -0.03 2.86
C THR A 174 18.28 0.87 1.65
N PRO A 175 19.16 0.79 0.63
CA PRO A 175 19.15 1.71 -0.51
C PRO A 175 17.86 1.67 -1.33
N GLU A 176 17.19 0.51 -1.39
CA GLU A 176 15.94 0.35 -2.13
C GLU A 176 14.77 1.03 -1.40
N GLU A 177 14.63 0.78 -0.10
CA GLU A 177 13.62 1.40 0.75
C GLU A 177 13.84 2.91 0.88
N TRP A 178 15.11 3.34 1.00
CA TRP A 178 15.47 4.76 1.02
C TRP A 178 15.05 5.47 -0.27
N LEU A 179 15.31 4.87 -1.43
CA LEU A 179 14.92 5.44 -2.72
C LEU A 179 13.40 5.54 -2.85
N LEU A 180 12.67 4.56 -2.33
CA LEU A 180 11.22 4.53 -2.30
C LEU A 180 10.60 5.62 -1.44
N VAL A 181 11.30 6.14 -0.43
CA VAL A 181 10.77 7.24 0.40
C VAL A 181 11.17 8.63 -0.12
N MET A 182 12.24 8.72 -0.91
CA MET A 182 12.82 9.98 -1.39
C MET A 182 12.31 10.45 -2.78
N HIS A 183 11.20 9.89 -3.29
CA HIS A 183 10.66 10.17 -4.63
C HIS A 183 9.67 11.35 -4.66
#